data_AF-A0A444JY26-F1
#
_entry.id   AF-A0A444JY26-F1
#
_cell.length_a   1.000
_cell.length_b   1.000
_cell.length_c   1.000
_cell.angle_alpha   90.00
_cell.angle_beta   90.00
_cell.angle_gamma   90.00
#
_symmetry.space_group_name_H-M   'P 1'
#
loop_
_entity.id
_entity.type
_entity.pdbx_description
1 polymer ?
#
loop_
_entity_poly.entity_id
_entity_poly.type
_entity_poly.pdbx_seq_one_letter_code
_entity_poly.pdbx_strand_id
1 'polypeptide(L)'
;ALRTEDAIENSKHARDAGADTLLILPPFFEGPGEPGVRYHYEQVSSAVNTPIMVYNIPQYTGFDITPDVYKRFSEIDTVKYIKDSTSNMMRIDQLSAQGAKVFNGCDYLNFYSLLSGAPGVFTGSGNAVPEQLV
;
A
#
# COMPACT_ATOMS: atom_id res chain seq x y z
N ALA A 1 3.59 4.78 10.54
CA ALA A 1 4.39 5.02 11.76
C ALA A 1 5.72 5.66 11.37
N LEU A 2 6.32 6.48 12.23
CA LEU A 2 7.60 7.12 11.92
C LEU A 2 8.78 6.17 12.14
N ARG A 3 8.65 5.23 13.08
CA ARG A 3 9.66 4.22 13.42
C ARG A 3 9.17 2.82 13.10
N THR A 4 10.11 1.91 12.87
CA THR A 4 9.83 0.49 12.62
C THR A 4 9.26 -0.18 13.86
N GLU A 5 9.74 0.17 15.05
CA GLU A 5 9.22 -0.39 16.31
C GLU A 5 7.73 -0.08 16.49
N ASP A 6 7.34 1.19 16.31
CA ASP A 6 5.94 1.62 16.41
C ASP A 6 5.07 0.94 15.34
N ALA A 7 5.60 0.71 14.13
CA ALA A 7 4.88 -0.01 13.08
C ALA A 7 4.62 -1.46 13.49
N ILE A 8 5.60 -2.13 14.10
CA ILE A 8 5.47 -3.50 14.60
C ILE A 8 4.45 -3.57 15.74
N GLU A 9 4.51 -2.67 16.71
CA GLU A 9 3.57 -2.64 17.84
C GLU A 9 2.13 -2.45 17.37
N ASN A 10 1.89 -1.45 16.51
CA ASN A 10 0.57 -1.22 15.94
C ASN A 10 0.10 -2.39 15.06
N SER A 11 1.01 -3.03 14.32
CA SER A 11 0.68 -4.20 13.49
C SER A 11 0.29 -5.41 14.33
N LYS A 12 0.98 -5.64 15.47
CA LYS A 12 0.62 -6.70 16.42
C LYS A 12 -0.76 -6.44 17.01
N HIS A 13 -1.01 -5.21 17.44
CA HIS A 13 -2.31 -4.81 17.96
C HIS A 13 -3.43 -5.01 16.92
N ALA A 14 -3.23 -4.57 15.68
CA ALA A 14 -4.21 -4.74 14.60
C ALA A 14 -4.48 -6.22 14.29
N ARG A 15 -3.43 -7.05 14.22
CA ARG A 15 -3.57 -8.51 14.06
C ARG A 15 -4.37 -9.12 15.21
N ASP A 16 -4.05 -8.77 16.45
CA ASP A 16 -4.72 -9.31 17.64
C ASP A 16 -6.18 -8.87 17.73
N ALA A 17 -6.52 -7.73 17.12
CA ALA A 17 -7.89 -7.26 16.91
C ALA A 17 -8.61 -7.95 15.74
N GLY A 18 -7.95 -8.83 14.99
CA GLY A 18 -8.54 -9.60 13.89
C GLY A 18 -8.40 -8.96 12.50
N ALA A 19 -7.45 -8.06 12.28
CA ALA A 19 -7.23 -7.47 10.96
C ALA A 19 -6.76 -8.50 9.92
N ASP A 20 -7.44 -8.56 8.76
CA ASP A 20 -7.07 -9.44 7.65
C ASP A 20 -5.82 -8.97 6.88
N THR A 21 -5.53 -7.67 6.90
CA THR A 21 -4.44 -7.05 6.14
C THR A 21 -4.01 -5.74 6.82
N LEU A 22 -2.73 -5.39 6.69
CA LEU A 22 -2.13 -4.18 7.24
C LEU A 22 -1.79 -3.19 6.12
N LEU A 23 -2.34 -1.98 6.17
CA LEU A 23 -1.95 -0.88 5.27
C LEU A 23 -0.79 -0.11 5.89
N ILE A 24 0.39 -0.16 5.26
CA ILE A 24 1.62 0.38 5.83
C ILE A 24 2.27 1.39 4.89
N LEU A 25 2.52 2.59 5.41
CA LEU A 25 3.28 3.64 4.74
C LEU A 25 4.80 3.39 4.88
N PRO A 26 5.62 3.78 3.88
CA PRO A 26 7.06 3.91 4.11
C PRO A 26 7.33 4.97 5.21
N PRO A 27 8.42 4.86 5.99
CA PRO A 27 8.79 5.91 6.93
C PRO A 27 9.05 7.23 6.18
N PHE A 28 8.49 8.35 6.66
CA PHE A 28 8.35 9.56 5.82
C PHE A 28 8.87 10.89 6.39
N PHE A 29 9.03 11.06 7.71
CA PHE A 29 9.49 12.34 8.26
C PHE A 29 10.99 12.55 8.01
N GLU A 30 11.80 11.59 8.45
CA GLU A 30 13.22 11.45 8.10
C GLU A 30 13.40 10.11 7.37
N GLY A 31 12.66 9.95 6.27
CA GLY A 31 12.53 8.68 5.57
C GLY A 31 13.87 8.14 5.06
N PRO A 32 14.18 6.85 5.28
CA PRO A 32 15.40 6.26 4.74
C PRO A 32 15.30 6.07 3.22
N GLY A 33 16.44 5.82 2.58
CA GLY A 33 16.45 5.34 1.19
C GLY A 33 15.81 3.96 1.06
N GLU A 34 15.68 3.48 -0.18
CA GLU A 34 15.01 2.22 -0.50
C GLU A 34 15.45 1.01 0.37
N PRO A 35 16.75 0.78 0.65
CA PRO A 35 17.16 -0.34 1.51
C PRO A 35 16.55 -0.27 2.92
N GLY A 36 16.44 0.92 3.50
CA GLY A 36 15.83 1.11 4.81
C GLY A 36 14.31 0.98 4.79
N VAL A 37 13.66 1.42 3.70
CA VAL A 37 12.22 1.19 3.49
C VAL A 37 11.94 -0.31 3.33
N ARG A 38 12.75 -1.03 2.56
CA ARG A 38 12.64 -2.49 2.44
C ARG A 38 12.79 -3.16 3.79
N TYR A 39 13.86 -2.80 4.54
CA TYR A 39 14.10 -3.32 5.88
C TYR A 39 12.88 -3.09 6.80
N HIS A 40 12.28 -1.91 6.75
CA HIS A 40 11.06 -1.60 7.50
C HIS A 40 9.94 -2.62 7.23
N TYR A 41 9.62 -2.87 5.96
CA TYR A 41 8.59 -3.86 5.59
C TYR A 41 8.98 -5.29 5.97
N GLU A 42 10.25 -5.68 5.82
CA GLU A 42 10.75 -7.00 6.24
C GLU A 42 10.63 -7.23 7.74
N GLN A 43 10.94 -6.20 8.55
CA GLN A 43 10.81 -6.28 10.01
C GLN A 43 9.34 -6.42 10.44
N VAL A 44 8.44 -5.64 9.83
CA VAL A 44 7.00 -5.79 10.12
C VAL A 44 6.51 -7.17 9.67
N SER A 45 6.83 -7.58 8.44
CA SER A 45 6.50 -8.91 7.90
C SER A 45 6.88 -10.03 8.86
N SER A 46 8.13 -10.00 9.35
CA SER A 46 8.68 -11.02 10.26
C SER A 46 7.99 -11.03 11.62
N ALA A 47 7.49 -9.89 12.09
CA ALA A 47 6.92 -9.77 13.44
C ALA A 47 5.46 -10.24 13.56
N VAL A 48 4.67 -10.13 12.48
CA VAL A 48 3.22 -10.40 12.54
C VAL A 48 2.71 -11.42 11.51
N ASN A 49 3.46 -11.72 10.45
CA ASN A 49 3.08 -12.65 9.38
C ASN A 49 1.65 -12.45 8.83
N THR A 50 1.18 -11.20 8.84
CA THR A 50 -0.14 -10.78 8.34
C THR A 50 0.06 -10.13 6.97
N PRO A 51 -0.85 -10.32 5.99
CA PRO A 51 -0.72 -9.67 4.69
C PRO A 51 -0.52 -8.16 4.80
N ILE A 52 0.42 -7.63 4.03
CA ILE A 52 0.78 -6.21 3.97
C ILE A 52 0.32 -5.65 2.63
N MET A 53 -0.39 -4.52 2.71
CA MET A 53 -0.63 -3.60 1.62
C MET A 53 0.34 -2.43 1.77
N VAL A 54 1.32 -2.31 0.87
CA VAL A 54 2.21 -1.15 0.87
C VAL A 54 1.45 0.07 0.36
N TYR A 55 1.64 1.22 1.00
CA TYR A 55 0.94 2.44 0.65
C TYR A 55 1.88 3.42 -0.06
N ASN A 56 1.68 3.60 -1.37
CA ASN A 56 2.38 4.58 -2.17
C ASN A 56 1.64 5.93 -2.22
N ILE A 57 2.22 6.96 -1.60
CA ILE A 57 1.70 8.33 -1.62
C ILE A 57 2.85 9.36 -1.52
N PRO A 58 3.74 9.41 -2.53
CA PRO A 58 5.02 10.12 -2.47
C PRO A 58 4.89 11.61 -2.16
N GLN A 59 3.77 12.25 -2.49
CA GLN A 59 3.50 13.64 -2.15
C GLN A 59 3.48 13.92 -0.63
N TYR A 60 3.24 12.90 0.20
CA TYR A 60 3.30 13.00 1.66
C TYR A 60 4.45 12.20 2.27
N THR A 61 4.94 11.18 1.57
CA THR A 61 6.00 10.32 2.12
C THR A 61 7.41 10.70 1.69
N GLY A 62 7.57 11.44 0.60
CA GLY A 62 8.87 11.70 -0.02
C GLY A 62 9.53 10.48 -0.68
N PHE A 63 8.91 9.29 -0.58
CA PHE A 63 9.39 8.03 -1.15
C PHE A 63 8.34 7.46 -2.11
N ASP A 64 8.72 7.31 -3.38
CA ASP A 64 7.85 6.73 -4.43
C ASP A 64 8.14 5.23 -4.58
N ILE A 65 7.13 4.42 -4.28
CA ILE A 65 7.13 2.98 -4.54
C ILE A 65 6.77 2.78 -6.02
N THR A 66 7.74 3.02 -6.90
CA THR A 66 7.60 2.80 -8.35
C THR A 66 7.29 1.33 -8.66
N PRO A 67 6.83 0.97 -9.88
CA PRO A 67 6.62 -0.42 -10.24
C PRO A 67 7.86 -1.31 -10.06
N ASP A 68 9.06 -0.79 -10.35
CA ASP A 68 10.31 -1.52 -10.14
C ASP A 68 10.63 -1.73 -8.65
N VAL A 69 10.36 -0.73 -7.81
CA VAL A 69 10.50 -0.84 -6.35
C VAL A 69 9.48 -1.84 -5.80
N TYR A 70 8.22 -1.75 -6.23
CA TYR A 70 7.17 -2.68 -5.83
C TYR A 70 7.53 -4.11 -6.20
N LYS A 71 8.07 -4.35 -7.41
CA LYS A 71 8.54 -5.68 -7.82
C LYS A 71 9.54 -6.27 -6.82
N ARG A 72 10.51 -5.47 -6.37
CA ARG A 72 11.46 -5.91 -5.33
C ARG A 72 10.76 -6.13 -3.99
N PHE A 73 9.88 -5.22 -3.54
CA PHE A 73 9.18 -5.38 -2.26
C PHE A 73 8.20 -6.56 -2.26
N SER A 74 7.66 -6.94 -3.42
CA SER A 74 6.77 -8.10 -3.58
C SER A 74 7.47 -9.45 -3.36
N GLU A 75 8.80 -9.47 -3.29
CA GLU A 75 9.59 -10.63 -2.84
C GLU A 75 9.45 -10.88 -1.33
N ILE A 76 8.95 -9.90 -0.57
CA ILE A 76 8.61 -10.09 0.84
C ILE A 76 7.29 -10.85 0.89
N ASP A 77 7.31 -12.08 1.44
CA ASP A 77 6.18 -13.01 1.37
C ASP A 77 4.84 -12.45 1.85
N THR A 78 4.82 -11.51 2.78
CA THR A 78 3.57 -10.90 3.27
C THR A 78 3.10 -9.72 2.43
N VAL A 79 3.93 -9.11 1.59
CA VAL A 79 3.51 -8.01 0.70
C VAL A 79 2.64 -8.56 -0.42
N LYS A 80 1.32 -8.33 -0.32
CA LYS A 80 0.32 -8.89 -1.24
C LYS A 80 -0.39 -7.84 -2.10
N TYR A 81 -0.35 -6.59 -1.68
CA TYR A 81 -1.13 -5.52 -2.29
C TYR A 81 -0.34 -4.22 -2.31
N ILE A 82 -0.73 -3.32 -3.21
CA ILE A 82 -0.29 -1.93 -3.20
C ILE A 82 -1.51 -1.02 -3.25
N LYS A 83 -1.58 -0.04 -2.34
CA LYS A 83 -2.45 1.12 -2.51
C LYS A 83 -1.67 2.22 -3.19
N ASP A 84 -2.04 2.60 -4.41
CA ASP A 84 -1.39 3.69 -5.14
C ASP A 84 -2.26 4.96 -5.11
N SER A 85 -1.70 6.06 -4.60
CA SER A 85 -2.36 7.36 -4.53
C SER A 85 -1.60 8.44 -5.30
N THR A 86 -0.89 8.03 -6.35
CA THR A 86 -0.11 8.95 -7.19
C THR A 86 -0.95 9.65 -8.26
N SER A 87 -2.21 9.23 -8.42
CA SER A 87 -3.10 9.70 -9.49
C SER A 87 -2.60 9.43 -10.91
N ASN A 88 -1.74 8.43 -11.09
CA ASN A 88 -1.17 8.09 -12.40
C ASN A 88 -1.84 6.83 -12.98
N MET A 89 -2.66 7.02 -14.02
CA MET A 89 -3.32 5.93 -14.73
C MET A 89 -2.34 4.90 -15.30
N MET A 90 -1.28 5.34 -15.97
CA MET A 90 -0.26 4.44 -16.53
C MET A 90 0.42 3.59 -15.47
N ARG A 91 0.53 4.12 -14.23
CA ARG A 91 1.13 3.38 -13.12
C ARG A 91 0.26 2.22 -12.67
N ILE A 92 -1.05 2.39 -12.67
CA ILE A 92 -2.01 1.32 -12.37
C ILE A 92 -1.83 0.19 -13.39
N ASP A 93 -1.75 0.51 -14.68
CA ASP A 93 -1.55 -0.47 -15.73
C ASP A 93 -0.19 -1.18 -15.61
N GLN A 94 0.90 -0.43 -15.35
CA GLN A 94 2.24 -1.00 -15.17
C GLN A 94 2.35 -1.97 -13.99
N LEU A 95 1.76 -1.62 -12.85
CA LEU A 95 1.72 -2.49 -11.67
C LEU A 95 0.86 -3.73 -11.94
N SER A 96 -0.33 -3.54 -12.53
CA SER A 96 -1.26 -4.63 -12.82
C SER A 96 -0.68 -5.61 -13.85
N ALA A 97 0.04 -5.12 -14.86
CA ALA A 97 0.75 -5.96 -15.85
C ALA A 97 1.85 -6.84 -15.23
N GLN A 98 2.37 -6.47 -14.06
CA GLN A 98 3.33 -7.27 -13.29
C GLN A 98 2.66 -8.25 -12.33
N GLY A 99 1.33 -8.32 -12.32
CA GLY A 99 0.54 -9.17 -11.42
C GLY A 99 0.30 -8.54 -10.04
N ALA A 100 0.60 -7.26 -9.85
CA ALA A 100 0.28 -6.57 -8.61
C ALA A 100 -1.23 -6.44 -8.41
N LYS A 101 -1.70 -6.61 -7.18
CA LYS A 101 -3.07 -6.29 -6.79
C LYS A 101 -3.14 -4.84 -6.36
N VAL A 102 -3.47 -3.96 -7.31
CA VAL A 102 -3.43 -2.50 -7.13
C VAL A 102 -4.78 -2.00 -6.64
N PHE A 103 -4.79 -1.37 -5.47
CA PHE A 103 -5.94 -0.61 -4.98
C PHE A 103 -5.72 0.88 -5.27
N ASN A 104 -6.63 1.49 -6.03
CA ASN A 104 -6.55 2.91 -6.33
C ASN A 104 -6.96 3.77 -5.12
N GLY A 105 -6.16 4.78 -4.80
CA GLY A 105 -6.42 5.73 -3.73
C GLY A 105 -6.90 7.12 -4.18
N CYS A 106 -7.23 7.29 -5.46
CA CYS A 106 -7.60 8.58 -6.04
C CYS A 106 -9.01 8.53 -6.64
N ASP A 107 -9.98 9.19 -5.99
CA ASP A 107 -11.42 9.04 -6.28
C ASP A 107 -11.79 9.14 -7.76
N TYR A 108 -11.23 10.11 -8.48
CA TYR A 108 -11.53 10.33 -9.91
C TYR A 108 -10.95 9.25 -10.85
N LEU A 109 -10.07 8.38 -10.36
CA LEU A 109 -9.55 7.22 -11.08
C LEU A 109 -10.24 5.91 -10.71
N ASN A 110 -11.19 5.92 -9.77
CA ASN A 110 -11.85 4.70 -9.30
C ASN A 110 -12.39 3.85 -10.46
N PHE A 111 -13.19 4.47 -11.34
CA PHE A 111 -13.80 3.77 -12.48
C PHE A 111 -12.76 3.15 -13.41
N TYR A 112 -11.75 3.93 -13.81
CA TYR A 112 -10.67 3.41 -14.65
C TYR A 112 -9.88 2.29 -13.97
N SER A 113 -9.55 2.44 -12.68
CA SER A 113 -8.77 1.44 -11.96
C SER A 113 -9.47 0.08 -11.93
N LEU A 114 -10.78 0.08 -11.71
CA LEU A 114 -11.60 -1.14 -11.74
C LEU A 114 -11.62 -1.75 -13.15
N LEU A 115 -11.76 -0.94 -14.19
CA LEU A 115 -11.66 -1.40 -15.58
C LEU A 115 -10.28 -1.99 -15.92
N SER A 116 -9.20 -1.43 -15.37
CA SER A 116 -7.83 -1.94 -15.49
C SER A 116 -7.56 -3.21 -14.66
N GLY A 117 -8.56 -3.73 -13.94
CA GLY A 117 -8.46 -4.98 -13.18
C GLY A 117 -8.09 -4.82 -11.70
N ALA A 118 -8.16 -3.61 -11.15
CA ALA A 118 -8.03 -3.41 -9.70
C ALA A 118 -9.07 -4.26 -8.94
N PRO A 119 -8.68 -4.97 -7.87
CA PRO A 119 -9.62 -5.74 -7.04
C PRO A 119 -10.56 -4.87 -6.20
N GLY A 120 -10.30 -3.56 -6.12
CA GLY A 120 -11.11 -2.61 -5.35
C GLY A 120 -10.46 -1.23 -5.29
N VAL A 121 -11.10 -0.32 -4.57
CA VAL A 121 -10.68 1.08 -4.44
C VAL A 121 -10.66 1.50 -2.97
N PHE A 122 -9.76 2.43 -2.64
CA PHE A 122 -9.70 3.13 -1.35
C PHE A 122 -10.06 4.59 -1.58
N THR A 123 -11.29 4.96 -1.23
CA THR A 123 -11.84 6.23 -1.65
C THR A 123 -12.38 7.04 -0.48
N GLY A 124 -12.09 8.33 -0.48
CA GLY A 124 -12.61 9.25 0.52
C GLY A 124 -14.12 9.45 0.35
N SER A 125 -14.56 9.62 -0.90
CA SER A 125 -15.97 9.80 -1.25
C SER A 125 -16.90 8.69 -0.75
N GLY A 126 -16.39 7.46 -0.54
CA GLY A 126 -17.19 6.37 0.03
C GLY A 126 -17.69 6.59 1.46
N ASN A 127 -17.13 7.56 2.20
CA ASN A 127 -17.71 7.97 3.48
C ASN A 127 -19.00 8.79 3.33
N ALA A 128 -19.21 9.44 2.17
CA ALA A 128 -20.34 10.33 1.92
C ALA A 128 -21.38 9.74 0.95
N VAL A 129 -20.91 8.96 -0.03
CA VAL A 129 -21.71 8.41 -1.13
C VAL A 129 -21.40 6.91 -1.36
N PRO A 130 -21.56 6.06 -0.33
CA PRO A 130 -21.20 4.65 -0.44
C PRO A 130 -22.02 3.90 -1.49
N GLU A 131 -23.31 4.23 -1.66
CA GLU A 131 -24.21 3.55 -2.61
C GLU A 131 -23.82 3.76 -4.08
N GLN A 132 -23.04 4.80 -4.37
CA GLN A 132 -22.55 5.12 -5.71
C GLN A 132 -21.28 4.35 -6.08
N LEU A 133 -20.69 3.61 -5.14
CA LEU A 133 -19.44 2.87 -5.31
C LEU A 133 -19.62 1.35 -5.30
N VAL A 134 -20.83 0.85 -5.00
CA VAL A 134 -21.17 -0.58 -4.86
C VAL A 134 -22.18 -1.05 -5.88
#